data_AF-A0A350SKU5-F1
#
_entry.id   AF-A0A350SKU5-F1
#
_cell.length_a   1.000
_cell.length_b   1.000
_cell.length_c   1.000
_cell.angle_alpha   90.00
_cell.angle_beta   90.00
_cell.angle_gamma   90.00
#
_symmetry.space_group_name_H-M   'P 1'
#
loop_
_entity.id
_entity.type
_entity.pdbx_description
1 polymer ?
#
loop_
_entity_poly.entity_id
_entity_poly.type
_entity_poly.pdbx_seq_one_letter_code
_entity_poly.pdbx_strand_id
1 'polypeptide(L)'
;MGPSIFMSSAFAGAEPVPRESRTPHSSRDLLVYLTLVALTWGAWQISRLQLFEAGDDVGYWLGVAGGVMMVLLFSYPLRKRFRFAQSWGKAKWWFLVHMLLGVGGPILILIHSTFEVRSMNAAAAFYSMIIVALSGVVGRFIYSRINRGLHGEQVDLLALQQRAGLHQREAHSRLRFAPSVERRLMAFGRHEVSLRPGLWMSLRRVFWLPVKQWWTYLACVRELQGPLQDLAAQGAWSQKNQAKRQHLARKLVRRYLNSVVRVAQFTAYERLFSLWHVAHLPFVYLLVISALFHVFAVHAY
;
A
#
# COMPACT_ATOMS: atom_id res chain seq x y z
N MET A 1 -44.45 -26.64 -3.49
CA MET A 1 -43.74 -25.51 -4.12
C MET A 1 -42.26 -25.84 -4.18
N GLY A 2 -41.73 -26.11 -5.38
CA GLY A 2 -40.41 -26.74 -5.54
C GLY A 2 -39.21 -25.80 -5.28
N PRO A 3 -38.08 -26.32 -4.79
CA PRO A 3 -36.85 -25.55 -4.52
C PRO A 3 -36.17 -24.95 -5.78
N SER A 4 -36.59 -25.33 -6.98
CA SER A 4 -36.01 -24.88 -8.25
C SER A 4 -36.28 -23.40 -8.58
N ILE A 5 -37.39 -22.82 -8.09
CA ILE A 5 -37.78 -21.44 -8.42
C ILE A 5 -36.94 -20.41 -7.63
N PHE A 6 -36.61 -20.71 -6.37
CA PHE A 6 -35.88 -19.77 -5.50
C PHE A 6 -34.44 -19.52 -5.94
N MET A 7 -33.79 -20.49 -6.60
CA MET A 7 -32.37 -20.40 -6.96
C MET A 7 -32.11 -19.97 -8.41
N SER A 8 -33.14 -20.01 -9.27
CA SER A 8 -33.09 -19.30 -10.55
C SER A 8 -32.95 -17.80 -10.25
N SER A 9 -33.82 -17.24 -9.39
CA SER A 9 -33.76 -15.85 -8.94
C SER A 9 -32.43 -15.42 -8.28
N ALA A 10 -31.85 -16.26 -7.40
CA ALA A 10 -30.64 -15.89 -6.63
C ALA A 10 -29.40 -15.55 -7.49
N PHE A 11 -29.33 -16.07 -8.72
CA PHE A 11 -28.22 -15.82 -9.65
C PHE A 11 -28.66 -15.41 -11.07
N ALA A 12 -29.97 -15.37 -11.39
CA ALA A 12 -30.49 -15.05 -12.73
C ALA A 12 -30.30 -13.59 -13.13
N GLY A 13 -30.13 -12.66 -12.18
CA GLY A 13 -29.87 -11.24 -12.44
C GLY A 13 -28.38 -10.86 -12.49
N ALA A 14 -27.47 -11.80 -12.75
CA ALA A 14 -26.04 -11.49 -12.86
C ALA A 14 -25.74 -10.87 -14.22
N GLU A 15 -26.13 -9.60 -14.43
CA GLU A 15 -25.60 -8.81 -15.53
C GLU A 15 -24.06 -8.86 -15.50
N PRO A 16 -23.39 -8.92 -16.67
CA PRO A 16 -21.95 -8.86 -16.75
C PRO A 16 -21.50 -7.49 -16.24
N VAL A 17 -21.04 -7.47 -14.98
CA VAL A 17 -20.39 -6.31 -14.36
C VAL A 17 -19.34 -5.76 -15.34
N PRO A 18 -19.35 -4.45 -15.67
CA PRO A 18 -18.32 -3.87 -16.51
C PRO A 18 -16.96 -4.24 -15.92
N ARG A 19 -16.09 -4.76 -16.78
CA ARG A 19 -14.71 -5.07 -16.41
C ARG A 19 -14.03 -3.75 -16.07
N GLU A 20 -14.04 -3.35 -14.80
CA GLU A 20 -13.03 -2.42 -14.33
C GLU A 20 -11.68 -3.10 -14.55
N SER A 21 -10.97 -2.66 -15.58
CA SER A 21 -9.57 -2.95 -15.84
C SER A 21 -8.74 -2.34 -14.69
N ARG A 22 -8.82 -2.96 -13.51
CA ARG A 22 -7.90 -2.70 -12.42
C ARG A 22 -6.56 -3.26 -12.86
N THR A 23 -5.80 -2.45 -13.60
CA THR A 23 -4.38 -2.72 -13.85
C THR A 23 -3.73 -3.05 -12.50
N PRO A 24 -2.99 -4.16 -12.38
CA PRO A 24 -2.32 -4.48 -11.13
C PRO A 24 -1.22 -3.44 -10.90
N HIS A 25 -1.55 -2.37 -10.17
CA HIS A 25 -0.60 -1.33 -9.76
C HIS A 25 0.60 -1.87 -8.97
N SER A 26 0.53 -3.11 -8.48
CA SER A 26 1.66 -3.84 -7.89
C SER A 26 2.90 -3.85 -8.79
N SER A 27 2.71 -3.91 -10.11
CA SER A 27 3.84 -3.91 -11.06
C SER A 27 4.58 -2.58 -11.07
N ARG A 28 3.88 -1.45 -10.87
CA ARG A 28 4.50 -0.11 -10.84
C ARG A 28 5.33 0.10 -9.57
N ASP A 29 4.85 -0.39 -8.43
CA ASP A 29 5.59 -0.31 -7.18
C ASP A 29 6.84 -1.20 -7.21
N LEU A 30 6.71 -2.42 -7.74
CA LEU A 30 7.85 -3.30 -7.96
C LEU A 30 8.91 -2.65 -8.85
N LEU A 31 8.50 -2.04 -9.97
CA LEU A 31 9.43 -1.34 -10.86
C LEU A 31 10.17 -0.22 -10.12
N VAL A 32 9.48 0.60 -9.32
CA VAL A 32 10.12 1.66 -8.54
C VAL A 32 11.15 1.09 -7.58
N TYR A 33 10.85 0.01 -6.87
CA TYR A 33 11.82 -0.62 -5.95
C TYR A 33 13.01 -1.23 -6.68
N LEU A 34 12.78 -1.88 -7.82
CA LEU A 34 13.86 -2.42 -8.65
C LEU A 34 14.76 -1.30 -9.18
N THR A 35 14.19 -0.18 -9.63
CA THR A 35 14.95 1.00 -10.05
C THR A 35 15.78 1.56 -8.89
N LEU A 36 15.21 1.66 -7.69
CA LEU A 36 15.96 2.13 -6.51
C LEU A 36 17.15 1.23 -6.20
N VAL A 37 16.95 -0.08 -6.17
CA VAL A 37 18.03 -1.06 -5.92
C VAL A 37 19.10 -0.98 -7.01
N ALA A 38 18.69 -0.88 -8.27
CA ALA A 38 19.62 -0.75 -9.40
C ALA A 38 20.44 0.54 -9.33
N LEU A 39 19.82 1.67 -8.96
CA LEU A 39 20.51 2.94 -8.81
C LEU A 39 21.50 2.93 -7.64
N THR A 40 21.13 2.37 -6.48
CA THR A 40 22.03 2.26 -5.35
C THR A 40 23.18 1.29 -5.62
N TRP A 41 22.90 0.19 -6.32
CA TRP A 41 23.93 -0.75 -6.79
C TRP A 41 24.88 -0.05 -7.75
N GLY A 42 24.35 0.69 -8.74
CA GLY A 42 25.14 1.43 -9.71
C GLY A 42 26.04 2.48 -9.05
N ALA A 43 25.51 3.23 -8.08
CA ALA A 43 26.29 4.18 -7.27
C ALA A 43 27.44 3.48 -6.52
N TRP A 44 27.18 2.31 -5.96
CA TRP A 44 28.20 1.50 -5.28
C TRP A 44 29.25 0.96 -6.26
N GLN A 45 28.87 0.55 -7.47
CA GLN A 45 29.84 0.14 -8.49
C GLN A 45 30.73 1.32 -8.92
N ILE A 46 30.15 2.51 -9.08
CA ILE A 46 30.92 3.73 -9.43
C ILE A 46 31.95 4.05 -8.34
N SER A 47 31.60 3.93 -7.06
CA SER A 47 32.57 4.18 -5.99
C SER A 47 33.70 3.15 -5.95
N ARG A 48 33.43 1.91 -6.36
CA ARG A 48 34.45 0.84 -6.47
C ARG A 48 35.46 1.06 -7.59
N LEU A 49 35.14 1.90 -8.58
CA LEU A 49 36.05 2.22 -9.68
C LEU A 49 37.14 3.23 -9.27
N GLN A 50 37.07 3.80 -8.06
CA GLN A 50 38.05 4.77 -7.52
C GLN A 50 38.40 5.90 -8.51
N LEU A 51 37.39 6.41 -9.22
CA LEU A 51 37.57 7.41 -10.28
C LEU A 51 37.87 8.82 -9.75
N PHE A 52 37.51 9.10 -8.49
CA PHE A 52 37.71 10.38 -7.80
C PHE A 52 37.54 10.18 -6.30
N GLU A 53 38.13 11.07 -5.51
CA GLU A 53 37.93 11.17 -4.06
C GLU A 53 36.90 12.26 -3.71
N ALA A 54 36.39 12.22 -2.48
CA ALA A 54 35.42 13.21 -1.99
C ALA A 54 35.95 14.66 -2.01
N GLY A 55 37.27 14.83 -1.97
CA GLY A 55 37.95 16.13 -2.02
C GLY A 55 38.30 16.64 -3.42
N ASP A 56 38.15 15.81 -4.45
CA ASP A 56 38.42 16.21 -5.83
C ASP A 56 37.30 17.12 -6.36
N ASP A 57 37.58 17.90 -7.41
CA ASP A 57 36.60 18.79 -8.04
C ASP A 57 35.28 18.08 -8.40
N VAL A 58 35.38 16.85 -8.92
CA VAL A 58 34.21 16.02 -9.26
C VAL A 58 33.42 15.65 -8.00
N GLY A 59 34.11 15.22 -6.94
CA GLY A 59 33.51 14.93 -5.64
C GLY A 59 32.77 16.15 -5.12
N TYR A 60 33.44 17.31 -5.08
CA TYR A 60 32.86 18.58 -4.61
C TYR A 60 31.55 18.94 -5.34
N TRP A 61 31.55 18.95 -6.68
CA TRP A 61 30.35 19.32 -7.45
C TRP A 61 29.20 18.31 -7.30
N LEU A 62 29.51 17.02 -7.12
CA LEU A 62 28.50 16.00 -6.79
C LEU A 62 27.88 16.28 -5.41
N GLY A 63 28.69 16.67 -4.43
CA GLY A 63 28.25 17.07 -3.10
C GLY A 63 27.33 18.31 -3.15
N VAL A 64 27.74 19.35 -3.89
CA VAL A 64 26.94 20.57 -4.11
C VAL A 64 25.62 20.23 -4.79
N ALA A 65 25.64 19.48 -5.89
CA ALA A 65 24.44 19.08 -6.62
C ALA A 65 23.48 18.27 -5.72
N GLY A 66 24.01 17.28 -4.99
CA GLY A 66 23.25 16.50 -4.02
C GLY A 66 22.64 17.36 -2.91
N GLY A 67 23.43 18.26 -2.31
CA GLY A 67 22.98 19.19 -1.28
C GLY A 67 21.86 20.12 -1.77
N VAL A 68 21.99 20.68 -2.97
CA VAL A 68 20.95 21.51 -3.61
C VAL A 68 19.66 20.71 -3.78
N MET A 69 19.75 19.46 -4.24
CA MET A 69 18.57 18.58 -4.36
C MET A 69 17.89 18.34 -3.00
N MET A 70 18.67 18.14 -1.93
CA MET A 70 18.16 17.96 -0.56
C MET A 70 17.47 19.23 -0.03
N VAL A 71 17.98 20.42 -0.36
CA VAL A 71 17.31 21.69 -0.03
C VAL A 71 16.00 21.85 -0.81
N LEU A 72 16.02 21.57 -2.11
CA LEU A 72 14.84 21.68 -2.97
C LEU A 72 13.73 20.70 -2.57
N LEU A 73 14.05 19.59 -1.90
CA LEU A 73 13.09 18.62 -1.39
C LEU A 73 12.06 19.24 -0.41
N PHE A 74 12.46 20.29 0.31
CA PHE A 74 11.59 21.05 1.22
C PHE A 74 10.53 21.90 0.51
N SER A 75 10.65 22.12 -0.79
CA SER A 75 9.64 22.82 -1.58
C SER A 75 8.25 22.16 -1.50
N TYR A 76 8.19 20.83 -1.41
CA TYR A 76 6.92 20.10 -1.29
C TYR A 76 6.21 20.33 0.06
N PRO A 77 6.86 20.12 1.23
CA PRO A 77 6.29 20.52 2.52
C PRO A 77 5.96 22.02 2.60
N LEU A 78 6.82 22.87 2.05
CA LEU A 78 6.64 24.32 2.05
C LEU A 78 5.36 24.71 1.30
N ARG A 79 5.15 24.16 0.10
CA ARG A 79 3.93 24.36 -0.69
C ARG A 79 2.67 24.00 0.10
N LYS A 80 2.73 22.94 0.91
CA LYS A 80 1.59 22.48 1.71
C LYS A 80 1.26 23.41 2.88
N ARG A 81 2.25 24.16 3.39
CA ARG A 81 2.09 25.09 4.52
C ARG A 81 1.72 26.51 4.09
N PHE A 82 2.28 27.01 2.99
CA PHE A 82 2.11 28.40 2.58
C PHE A 82 0.97 28.58 1.58
N ARG A 83 0.00 29.45 1.91
CA ARG A 83 -1.22 29.70 1.11
C ARG A 83 -0.91 30.15 -0.32
N PHE A 84 0.14 30.94 -0.53
CA PHE A 84 0.52 31.45 -1.86
C PHE A 84 1.01 30.34 -2.81
N ALA A 85 1.62 29.27 -2.27
CA ALA A 85 2.21 28.20 -3.05
C ALA A 85 1.21 27.06 -3.32
N GLN A 86 0.06 27.04 -2.64
CA GLN A 86 -0.96 25.99 -2.84
C GLN A 86 -1.53 25.99 -4.26
N SER A 87 -1.62 27.17 -4.90
CA SER A 87 -2.07 27.35 -6.29
C SER A 87 -1.08 26.85 -7.34
N TRP A 88 0.16 26.54 -6.95
CA TRP A 88 1.18 26.11 -7.89
C TRP A 88 0.91 24.66 -8.33
N GLY A 89 0.18 24.48 -9.42
CA GLY A 89 0.01 23.22 -10.12
C GLY A 89 -0.57 22.04 -9.32
N LYS A 90 -0.64 20.88 -9.98
CA LYS A 90 -1.22 19.66 -9.40
C LYS A 90 -0.30 19.04 -8.34
N ALA A 91 -0.84 18.68 -7.18
CA ALA A 91 -0.09 18.08 -6.08
C ALA A 91 0.67 16.80 -6.44
N LYS A 92 0.16 16.05 -7.42
CA LYS A 92 0.80 14.85 -7.96
C LYS A 92 2.22 15.12 -8.48
N TRP A 93 2.43 16.25 -9.18
CA TRP A 93 3.74 16.57 -9.77
C TRP A 93 4.75 16.96 -8.71
N TRP A 94 4.35 17.76 -7.72
CA TRP A 94 5.21 18.10 -6.59
C TRP A 94 5.63 16.89 -5.76
N PHE A 95 4.72 15.93 -5.57
CA PHE A 95 5.06 14.67 -4.91
C PHE A 95 6.06 13.84 -5.73
N LEU A 96 5.92 13.82 -7.05
CA LEU A 96 6.87 13.15 -7.95
C LEU A 96 8.25 13.82 -7.90
N VAL A 97 8.31 15.15 -7.95
CA VAL A 97 9.58 15.91 -7.84
C VAL A 97 10.24 15.67 -6.49
N HIS A 98 9.48 15.73 -5.39
CA HIS A 98 9.98 15.42 -4.05
C HIS A 98 10.57 14.00 -3.98
N MET A 99 9.89 13.03 -4.57
CA MET A 99 10.40 11.66 -4.68
C MET A 99 11.69 11.56 -5.50
N LEU A 100 11.76 12.24 -6.65
CA LEU A 100 12.95 12.25 -7.50
C LEU A 100 14.15 12.88 -6.78
N LEU A 101 13.95 14.02 -6.13
CA LEU A 101 14.96 14.71 -5.34
C LEU A 101 15.39 13.89 -4.12
N GLY A 102 14.44 13.25 -3.44
CA GLY A 102 14.70 12.42 -2.25
C GLY A 102 15.38 11.09 -2.53
N VAL A 103 15.54 10.73 -3.80
CA VAL A 103 16.29 9.55 -4.25
C VAL A 103 17.59 9.99 -4.90
N GLY A 104 17.52 10.93 -5.85
CA GLY A 104 18.69 11.42 -6.57
C GLY A 104 19.68 12.18 -5.68
N GLY A 105 19.19 13.01 -4.75
CA GLY A 105 20.04 13.73 -3.79
C GLY A 105 20.90 12.76 -2.96
N PRO A 106 20.29 11.76 -2.29
CA PRO A 106 21.06 10.75 -1.57
C PRO A 106 22.00 9.93 -2.44
N ILE A 107 21.62 9.58 -3.67
CA ILE A 107 22.52 8.89 -4.60
C ILE A 107 23.77 9.73 -4.90
N LEU A 108 23.60 11.01 -5.22
CA LEU A 108 24.74 11.90 -5.48
C LEU A 108 25.63 12.06 -4.24
N ILE A 109 25.04 12.15 -3.05
CA ILE A 109 25.80 12.26 -1.78
C ILE A 109 26.54 10.95 -1.45
N LEU A 110 25.94 9.78 -1.71
CA LEU A 110 26.62 8.48 -1.56
C LEU A 110 27.84 8.38 -2.48
N ILE A 111 27.69 8.87 -3.72
CA ILE A 111 28.78 8.90 -4.70
C ILE A 111 29.85 9.92 -4.29
N HIS A 112 29.46 11.15 -3.91
CA HIS A 112 30.36 12.21 -3.41
C HIS A 112 31.22 11.72 -2.25
N SER A 113 30.61 11.03 -1.28
CA SER A 113 31.32 10.48 -0.12
C SER A 113 32.11 9.21 -0.44
N THR A 114 32.01 8.65 -1.64
CA THR A 114 32.57 7.34 -2.01
C THR A 114 32.16 6.20 -1.06
N PHE A 115 31.03 6.36 -0.35
CA PHE A 115 30.58 5.51 0.76
C PHE A 115 31.50 5.51 2.00
N GLU A 116 32.39 6.49 2.13
CA GLU A 116 33.27 6.69 3.26
C GLU A 116 32.83 7.84 4.16
N VAL A 117 33.08 7.69 5.46
CA VAL A 117 32.71 8.68 6.47
C VAL A 117 33.97 9.07 7.24
N ARG A 118 34.42 10.31 7.05
CA ARG A 118 35.72 10.79 7.56
C ARG A 118 35.64 11.64 8.83
N SER A 119 34.42 11.98 9.29
CA SER A 119 34.21 12.73 10.54
C SER A 119 32.89 12.36 11.21
N MET A 120 32.77 12.61 12.52
CA MET A 120 31.51 12.35 13.26
C MET A 120 30.34 13.18 12.73
N ASN A 121 30.58 14.43 12.34
CA ASN A 121 29.54 15.28 11.77
C ASN A 121 29.11 14.77 10.38
N ALA A 122 30.06 14.36 9.54
CA ALA A 122 29.74 13.70 8.27
C ALA A 122 28.97 12.39 8.48
N ALA A 123 29.29 11.63 9.54
CA ALA A 123 28.55 10.42 9.91
C ALA A 123 27.08 10.74 10.23
N ALA A 124 26.84 11.77 11.04
CA ALA A 124 25.50 12.19 11.41
C ALA A 124 24.67 12.57 10.16
N ALA A 125 25.23 13.37 9.24
CA ALA A 125 24.59 13.74 7.99
C ALA A 125 24.34 12.51 7.09
N PHE A 126 25.33 11.64 6.94
CA PHE A 126 25.27 10.45 6.09
C PHE A 126 24.20 9.46 6.56
N TYR A 127 24.23 9.06 7.83
CA TYR A 127 23.28 8.06 8.36
C TYR A 127 21.87 8.63 8.47
N SER A 128 21.70 9.89 8.85
CA SER A 128 20.37 10.52 8.87
C SER A 128 19.77 10.64 7.47
N MET A 129 20.58 10.97 6.46
CA MET A 129 20.17 10.95 5.06
C MET A 129 19.65 9.57 4.64
N ILE A 130 20.41 8.50 4.94
CA ILE A 130 19.99 7.13 4.61
C ILE A 130 18.68 6.79 5.33
N ILE A 131 18.57 7.09 6.62
CA ILE A 131 17.35 6.82 7.40
C ILE A 131 16.16 7.58 6.82
N VAL A 132 16.31 8.86 6.47
CA VAL A 132 15.27 9.69 5.86
C VAL A 132 14.88 9.16 4.48
N ALA A 133 15.84 8.82 3.63
CA ALA A 133 15.59 8.30 2.28
C ALA A 133 14.84 6.96 2.34
N LEU A 134 15.34 5.99 3.11
CA LEU A 134 14.71 4.68 3.28
C LEU A 134 13.32 4.80 3.93
N SER A 135 13.20 5.61 4.99
CA SER A 135 11.89 5.84 5.60
C SER A 135 10.93 6.56 4.65
N GLY A 136 11.40 7.45 3.76
CA GLY A 136 10.59 8.06 2.70
C GLY A 136 10.01 7.03 1.73
N VAL A 137 10.80 6.02 1.34
CA VAL A 137 10.35 4.89 0.53
C VAL A 137 9.25 4.08 1.24
N VAL A 138 9.41 3.84 2.54
CA VAL A 138 8.36 3.22 3.39
C VAL A 138 7.12 4.11 3.46
N GLY A 139 7.28 5.42 3.63
CA GLY A 139 6.20 6.40 3.64
C GLY A 139 5.37 6.38 2.36
N ARG A 140 6.02 6.30 1.19
CA ARG A 140 5.37 6.12 -0.10
C ARG A 140 4.53 4.84 -0.15
N PHE A 141 5.09 3.72 0.33
CA PHE A 141 4.36 2.45 0.38
C PHE A 141 3.07 2.60 1.19
N ILE A 142 3.16 3.16 2.40
CA ILE A 142 2.00 3.38 3.28
C ILE A 142 1.01 4.36 2.62
N TYR A 143 1.48 5.48 2.08
CA TYR A 143 0.65 6.48 1.42
C TYR A 143 -0.15 5.90 0.25
N SER A 144 0.45 5.04 -0.57
CA SER A 144 -0.23 4.37 -1.68
C SER A 144 -1.41 3.48 -1.23
N ARG A 145 -1.37 2.96 0.01
CA ARG A 145 -2.41 2.11 0.58
C ARG A 145 -3.56 2.91 1.18
N ILE A 146 -3.28 4.08 1.74
CA ILE A 146 -4.30 5.00 2.28
C ILE A 146 -5.01 5.73 1.15
N ASN A 147 -4.28 6.26 0.17
CA ASN A 147 -4.88 7.07 -0.90
C ASN A 147 -5.76 6.26 -1.89
N ARG A 148 -5.99 4.98 -1.61
CA ARG A 148 -6.97 4.13 -2.31
C ARG A 148 -8.44 4.46 -1.99
N GLY A 149 -8.68 5.39 -1.05
CA GLY A 149 -10.01 5.94 -0.78
C GLY A 149 -10.89 5.01 0.05
N LEU A 150 -10.88 5.20 1.38
CA LEU A 150 -11.74 4.45 2.31
C LEU A 150 -13.21 4.53 1.94
N HIS A 151 -13.68 5.72 1.58
CA HIS A 151 -15.09 5.93 1.24
C HIS A 151 -15.52 5.04 0.06
N GLY A 152 -14.66 4.90 -0.95
CA GLY A 152 -14.94 4.00 -2.08
C GLY A 152 -15.01 2.53 -1.66
N GLU A 153 -14.08 2.09 -0.80
CA GLU A 153 -14.05 0.70 -0.32
C GLU A 153 -15.20 0.39 0.67
N GLN A 154 -15.63 1.37 1.49
CA GLN A 154 -16.80 1.24 2.36
C GLN A 154 -18.10 1.17 1.57
N VAL A 155 -18.26 2.04 0.56
CA VAL A 155 -19.42 2.02 -0.34
C VAL A 155 -19.47 0.71 -1.12
N ASP A 156 -18.35 0.21 -1.63
CA ASP A 156 -18.28 -1.10 -2.30
C ASP A 156 -18.65 -2.25 -1.36
N LEU A 157 -18.16 -2.23 -0.12
CA LEU A 157 -18.51 -3.24 0.90
C LEU A 157 -20.01 -3.21 1.23
N LEU A 158 -20.59 -2.03 1.44
CA LEU A 158 -22.02 -1.86 1.69
C LEU A 158 -22.87 -2.33 0.50
N ALA A 159 -22.49 -1.94 -0.72
CA ALA A 159 -23.16 -2.37 -1.94
C ALA A 159 -23.08 -3.91 -2.12
N LEU A 160 -21.94 -4.52 -1.78
CA LEU A 160 -21.79 -5.98 -1.78
C LEU A 160 -22.65 -6.65 -0.72
N GLN A 161 -22.74 -6.09 0.49
CA GLN A 161 -23.59 -6.60 1.56
C GLN A 161 -25.07 -6.56 1.18
N GLN A 162 -25.54 -5.43 0.63
CA GLN A 162 -26.91 -5.27 0.14
C GLN A 162 -27.21 -6.25 -1.00
N ARG A 163 -26.38 -6.31 -2.04
CA ARG A 163 -26.59 -7.21 -3.19
C ARG A 163 -26.57 -8.69 -2.85
N ALA A 164 -25.81 -9.07 -1.83
CA ALA A 164 -25.72 -10.45 -1.38
C ALA A 164 -26.83 -10.83 -0.37
N GLY A 165 -27.65 -9.87 0.08
CA GLY A 165 -28.61 -10.06 1.18
C GLY A 165 -27.92 -10.36 2.52
N LEU A 166 -26.67 -9.91 2.68
CA LEU A 166 -25.88 -10.09 3.90
C LEU A 166 -26.09 -8.94 4.90
N HIS A 167 -26.84 -7.91 4.50
CA HIS A 167 -27.25 -6.82 5.38
C HIS A 167 -28.59 -7.18 6.04
N GLN A 168 -28.65 -7.12 7.38
CA GLN A 168 -29.85 -7.30 8.22
C GLN A 168 -30.93 -8.28 7.71
N ARG A 169 -30.83 -9.56 8.09
CA ARG A 169 -31.95 -10.54 8.16
C ARG A 169 -32.97 -10.50 7.01
N GLU A 170 -32.55 -10.23 5.78
CA GLU A 170 -33.43 -10.35 4.63
C GLU A 170 -33.69 -11.83 4.33
N ALA A 171 -34.94 -12.19 4.06
CA ALA A 171 -35.40 -13.56 3.80
C ALA A 171 -34.78 -14.22 2.53
N HIS A 172 -33.98 -13.47 1.76
CA HIS A 172 -33.48 -13.82 0.43
C HIS A 172 -31.95 -13.66 0.26
N SER A 173 -31.16 -13.99 1.29
CA SER A 173 -29.69 -14.06 1.14
C SER A 173 -29.28 -14.97 -0.02
N ARG A 174 -28.38 -14.49 -0.89
CA ARG A 174 -27.83 -15.30 -2.00
C ARG A 174 -27.01 -16.49 -1.50
N LEU A 175 -26.60 -16.47 -0.23
CA LEU A 175 -25.87 -17.55 0.44
C LEU A 175 -26.76 -18.38 1.39
N ARG A 176 -28.09 -18.23 1.33
CA ARG A 176 -29.03 -19.01 2.15
C ARG A 176 -28.84 -20.53 2.02
N PHE A 177 -28.42 -21.00 0.84
CA PHE A 177 -28.13 -22.41 0.61
C PHE A 177 -26.87 -22.90 1.36
N ALA A 178 -26.02 -21.99 1.84
CA ALA A 178 -24.79 -22.28 2.57
C ALA A 178 -24.71 -21.44 3.86
N PRO A 179 -25.56 -21.73 4.88
CA PRO A 179 -25.68 -20.91 6.09
C PRO A 179 -24.41 -20.90 6.97
N SER A 180 -23.52 -21.90 6.85
CA SER A 180 -22.21 -21.88 7.52
C SER A 180 -21.28 -20.82 6.92
N VAL A 181 -21.25 -20.71 5.59
CA VAL A 181 -20.44 -19.73 4.84
C VAL A 181 -20.91 -18.32 5.15
N GLU A 182 -22.22 -18.08 5.13
CA GLU A 182 -22.81 -16.80 5.48
C GLU A 182 -22.44 -16.35 6.90
N ARG A 183 -22.62 -17.23 7.91
CA ARG A 183 -22.23 -16.92 9.30
C ARG A 183 -20.74 -16.61 9.43
N ARG A 184 -19.87 -17.37 8.76
CA ARG A 184 -18.42 -17.16 8.78
C ARG A 184 -18.03 -15.80 8.18
N LEU A 185 -18.64 -15.42 7.06
CA LEU A 185 -18.41 -14.12 6.43
C LEU A 185 -18.88 -12.96 7.32
N MET A 186 -20.07 -13.05 7.89
CA MET A 186 -20.58 -12.02 8.80
C MET A 186 -19.73 -11.90 10.07
N ALA A 187 -19.31 -13.01 10.66
CA ALA A 187 -18.42 -13.02 11.82
C ALA A 187 -17.07 -12.36 11.52
N PHE A 188 -16.49 -12.67 10.35
CA PHE A 188 -15.25 -12.05 9.89
C PHE A 188 -15.40 -10.54 9.68
N GLY A 189 -16.47 -10.11 9.00
CA GLY A 189 -16.77 -8.69 8.78
C GLY A 189 -16.94 -7.90 10.07
N ARG A 190 -17.78 -8.41 11.00
CA ARG A 190 -18.03 -7.73 12.28
C ARG A 190 -16.77 -7.61 13.12
N HIS A 191 -15.96 -8.66 13.20
CA HIS A 191 -14.78 -8.66 14.07
C HIS A 191 -13.66 -7.74 13.59
N GLU A 192 -13.45 -7.62 12.28
CA GLU A 192 -12.31 -6.88 11.73
C GLU A 192 -12.63 -5.40 11.43
N VAL A 193 -13.91 -5.06 11.18
CA VAL A 193 -14.33 -3.68 10.86
C VAL A 193 -14.63 -2.84 12.12
N SER A 194 -15.00 -3.45 13.25
CA SER A 194 -15.64 -2.73 14.37
C SER A 194 -14.72 -2.12 15.43
N LEU A 195 -13.39 -2.16 15.28
CA LEU A 195 -12.48 -1.69 16.34
C LEU A 195 -11.38 -0.78 15.79
N ARG A 196 -11.20 0.38 16.43
CA ARG A 196 -10.02 1.25 16.28
C ARG A 196 -8.80 0.53 16.90
N PRO A 197 -7.90 -0.09 16.11
CA PRO A 197 -6.93 -1.04 16.62
C PRO A 197 -5.73 -0.33 17.26
N GLY A 198 -5.30 -0.70 18.48
CA GLY A 198 -4.00 -0.26 19.03
C GLY A 198 -2.81 -0.58 18.10
N LEU A 199 -1.60 -0.07 18.39
CA LEU A 199 -0.42 -0.20 17.50
C LEU A 199 -0.11 -1.65 17.10
N TRP A 200 -0.04 -2.55 18.07
CA TRP A 200 0.16 -3.98 17.86
C TRP A 200 -0.95 -4.61 17.02
N MET A 201 -2.18 -4.15 17.19
CA MET A 201 -3.31 -4.63 16.41
C MET A 201 -3.28 -4.09 14.97
N SER A 202 -2.78 -2.88 14.73
CA SER A 202 -2.55 -2.36 13.38
C SER A 202 -1.51 -3.18 12.62
N LEU A 203 -0.38 -3.49 13.26
CA LEU A 203 0.65 -4.36 12.66
C LEU A 203 0.10 -5.75 12.37
N ARG A 204 -0.60 -6.37 13.34
CA ARG A 204 -1.29 -7.65 13.14
C ARG A 204 -2.26 -7.57 11.96
N ARG A 205 -3.04 -6.50 11.81
CA ARG A 205 -3.98 -6.34 10.69
C ARG A 205 -3.30 -6.18 9.33
N VAL A 206 -2.12 -5.56 9.26
CA VAL A 206 -1.40 -5.45 7.99
C VAL A 206 -0.80 -6.79 7.57
N PHE A 207 -0.17 -7.51 8.50
CA PHE A 207 0.59 -8.72 8.16
C PHE A 207 -0.21 -10.03 8.30
N TRP A 208 -1.05 -10.16 9.34
CA TRP A 208 -1.78 -11.40 9.63
C TRP A 208 -3.16 -11.49 8.96
N LEU A 209 -3.83 -10.36 8.75
CA LEU A 209 -5.17 -10.36 8.16
C LEU A 209 -5.22 -10.98 6.76
N PRO A 210 -4.24 -10.75 5.84
CA PRO A 210 -4.21 -11.45 4.55
C PRO A 210 -4.12 -12.97 4.70
N VAL A 211 -3.35 -13.46 5.69
CA VAL A 211 -3.24 -14.90 5.99
C VAL A 211 -4.56 -15.44 6.51
N LYS A 212 -5.18 -14.76 7.49
CA LYS A 212 -6.50 -15.11 8.02
C LYS A 212 -7.58 -15.08 6.94
N GLN A 213 -7.51 -14.12 6.02
CA GLN A 213 -8.41 -14.01 4.87
C GLN A 213 -8.27 -15.23 3.96
N TRP A 214 -7.04 -15.64 3.66
CA TRP A 214 -6.77 -16.79 2.81
C TRP A 214 -7.29 -18.10 3.44
N TRP A 215 -7.05 -18.31 4.74
CA TRP A 215 -7.60 -19.47 5.46
C TRP A 215 -9.12 -19.44 5.50
N THR A 216 -9.72 -18.28 5.76
CA THR A 216 -11.17 -18.09 5.76
C THR A 216 -11.76 -18.37 4.38
N TYR A 217 -11.09 -17.93 3.32
CA TYR A 217 -11.47 -18.21 1.95
C TYR A 217 -11.44 -19.71 1.65
N LEU A 218 -10.36 -20.41 2.01
CA LEU A 218 -10.23 -21.85 1.81
C LEU A 218 -11.33 -22.61 2.57
N ALA A 219 -11.58 -22.25 3.82
CA ALA A 219 -12.67 -22.82 4.62
C ALA A 219 -14.04 -22.60 3.96
N CYS A 220 -14.34 -21.37 3.54
CA CYS A 220 -15.57 -21.06 2.83
C CYS A 220 -15.71 -21.86 1.53
N VAL A 221 -14.64 -22.00 0.74
CA VAL A 221 -14.68 -22.75 -0.52
C VAL A 221 -14.93 -24.25 -0.30
N ARG A 222 -14.34 -24.83 0.75
CA ARG A 222 -14.58 -26.21 1.15
C ARG A 222 -16.02 -26.42 1.62
N GLU A 223 -16.51 -25.53 2.48
CA GLU A 223 -17.91 -25.58 2.97
C GLU A 223 -18.94 -25.32 1.86
N LEU A 224 -18.57 -24.62 0.79
CA LEU A 224 -19.44 -24.34 -0.34
C LEU A 224 -19.66 -25.57 -1.25
N GLN A 225 -18.75 -26.56 -1.23
CA GLN A 225 -18.80 -27.70 -2.16
C GLN A 225 -20.01 -28.61 -1.93
N GLY A 226 -20.27 -29.02 -0.69
CA GLY A 226 -21.38 -29.92 -0.35
C GLY A 226 -22.74 -29.35 -0.75
N PRO A 227 -23.13 -28.16 -0.24
CA PRO A 227 -24.43 -27.56 -0.56
C PRO A 227 -24.65 -27.31 -2.06
N LEU A 228 -23.59 -26.99 -2.82
CA LEU A 228 -23.67 -26.83 -4.27
C LEU A 228 -23.87 -28.16 -5.02
N GLN A 229 -23.30 -29.25 -4.52
CA GLN A 229 -23.51 -30.58 -5.09
C GLN A 229 -24.94 -31.07 -4.84
N ASP A 230 -25.46 -30.86 -3.63
CA ASP A 230 -26.84 -31.21 -3.28
C ASP A 230 -27.86 -30.48 -4.16
N LEU A 231 -27.63 -29.19 -4.40
CA LEU A 231 -28.48 -28.38 -5.28
C LEU A 231 -28.34 -28.77 -6.76
N ALA A 232 -27.15 -29.16 -7.20
CA ALA A 232 -26.94 -29.65 -8.56
C ALA A 232 -27.68 -30.97 -8.81
N ALA A 233 -27.69 -31.86 -7.81
CA ALA A 233 -28.43 -33.11 -7.84
C ALA A 233 -29.96 -32.87 -7.87
N GLN A 234 -30.46 -31.95 -7.04
CA GLN A 234 -31.89 -31.60 -7.01
C GLN A 234 -32.38 -30.84 -8.26
N GLY A 235 -31.51 -30.03 -8.87
CA GLY A 235 -31.85 -29.19 -10.01
C GLY A 235 -31.55 -29.80 -11.39
N ALA A 236 -31.04 -31.04 -11.44
CA ALA A 236 -30.59 -31.71 -12.65
C ALA A 236 -29.67 -30.82 -13.54
N TRP A 237 -28.70 -30.14 -12.92
CA TRP A 237 -27.85 -29.20 -13.65
C TRP A 237 -26.83 -29.91 -14.54
N SER A 238 -26.61 -29.38 -15.74
CA SER A 238 -25.47 -29.78 -16.57
C SER A 238 -24.14 -29.39 -15.90
N GLN A 239 -23.07 -30.14 -16.17
CA GLN A 239 -21.74 -29.86 -15.61
C GLN A 239 -21.26 -28.43 -15.89
N LYS A 240 -21.58 -27.86 -17.07
CA LYS A 240 -21.26 -26.47 -17.41
C LYS A 240 -21.99 -25.47 -16.52
N ASN A 241 -23.27 -25.70 -16.22
CA ASN A 241 -24.06 -24.83 -15.35
C ASN A 241 -23.61 -24.91 -13.89
N GLN A 242 -23.25 -26.11 -13.42
CA GLN A 242 -22.69 -26.31 -12.09
C GLN A 242 -21.37 -25.57 -11.91
N ALA A 243 -20.43 -25.73 -12.85
CA ALA A 243 -19.14 -25.04 -12.82
C ALA A 243 -19.29 -23.51 -12.84
N LYS A 244 -20.21 -22.99 -13.67
CA LYS A 244 -20.51 -21.55 -13.73
C LYS A 244 -21.02 -21.02 -12.39
N ARG A 245 -21.97 -21.71 -11.76
CA ARG A 245 -22.56 -21.31 -10.46
C ARG A 245 -21.53 -21.40 -9.33
N GLN A 246 -20.70 -22.44 -9.31
CA GLN A 246 -19.60 -22.57 -8.36
C GLN A 246 -18.59 -21.42 -8.50
N HIS A 247 -18.23 -21.06 -9.74
CA HIS A 247 -17.36 -19.91 -10.00
C HIS A 247 -17.95 -18.60 -9.46
N LEU A 248 -19.25 -18.34 -9.71
CA LEU A 248 -19.93 -17.14 -9.25
C LEU A 248 -19.95 -17.04 -7.71
N ALA A 249 -20.26 -18.14 -7.03
CA ALA A 249 -20.28 -18.17 -5.57
C ALA A 249 -18.88 -17.98 -4.96
N ARG A 250 -17.85 -18.67 -5.49
CA ARG A 250 -16.45 -18.44 -5.10
C ARG A 250 -16.00 -16.99 -5.34
N LYS A 251 -16.44 -16.39 -6.46
CA LYS A 251 -16.15 -14.99 -6.81
C LYS A 251 -16.81 -14.02 -5.82
N LEU A 252 -18.02 -14.30 -5.37
CA LEU A 252 -18.72 -13.48 -4.36
C LEU A 252 -17.99 -13.52 -3.01
N VAL A 253 -17.66 -14.72 -2.52
CA VAL A 253 -16.89 -14.92 -1.27
C VAL A 253 -15.56 -14.17 -1.33
N ARG A 254 -14.81 -14.33 -2.43
CA ARG A 254 -13.52 -13.65 -2.61
C ARG A 254 -13.66 -12.14 -2.61
N ARG A 255 -14.67 -11.59 -3.30
CA ARG A 255 -14.92 -10.14 -3.34
C ARG A 255 -15.27 -9.60 -1.96
N TYR A 256 -16.21 -10.23 -1.26
CA TYR A 256 -16.60 -9.82 0.09
C TYR A 256 -15.40 -9.79 1.05
N LEU A 257 -14.64 -10.89 1.12
CA LEU A 257 -13.46 -10.97 1.98
C LEU A 257 -12.42 -9.92 1.62
N ASN A 258 -12.16 -9.68 0.34
CA ASN A 258 -11.25 -8.62 -0.11
C ASN A 258 -11.71 -7.24 0.36
N SER A 259 -12.99 -6.89 0.17
CA SER A 259 -13.52 -5.56 0.55
C SER A 259 -13.49 -5.38 2.08
N VAL A 260 -13.82 -6.41 2.87
CA VAL A 260 -13.68 -6.37 4.34
C VAL A 260 -12.23 -6.12 4.75
N VAL A 261 -11.27 -6.87 4.20
CA VAL A 261 -9.85 -6.72 4.55
C VAL A 261 -9.34 -5.33 4.18
N ARG A 262 -9.72 -4.79 3.02
CA ARG A 262 -9.31 -3.45 2.62
C ARG A 262 -9.84 -2.38 3.56
N VAL A 263 -11.11 -2.45 3.94
CA VAL A 263 -11.71 -1.52 4.91
C VAL A 263 -11.01 -1.63 6.26
N ALA A 264 -10.73 -2.84 6.75
CA ALA A 264 -10.05 -3.06 8.02
C ALA A 264 -8.58 -2.62 8.02
N GLN A 265 -7.87 -2.81 6.90
CA GLN A 265 -6.47 -2.42 6.74
C GLN A 265 -6.29 -0.91 6.59
N PHE A 266 -7.28 -0.19 6.04
CA PHE A 266 -7.18 1.25 5.86
C PHE A 266 -6.87 1.97 7.18
N THR A 267 -7.66 1.72 8.23
CA THR A 267 -7.43 2.33 9.56
C THR A 267 -6.08 1.93 10.15
N ALA A 268 -5.60 0.72 9.86
CA ALA A 268 -4.26 0.28 10.27
C ALA A 268 -3.16 1.07 9.55
N TYR A 269 -3.28 1.26 8.23
CA TYR A 269 -2.34 2.06 7.45
C TYR A 269 -2.36 3.53 7.85
N GLU A 270 -3.51 4.14 8.13
CA GLU A 270 -3.59 5.52 8.65
C GLU A 270 -2.79 5.70 9.94
N ARG A 271 -2.91 4.76 10.88
CA ARG A 271 -2.14 4.79 12.13
C ARG A 271 -0.65 4.65 11.86
N LEU A 272 -0.25 3.71 11.00
CA LEU A 272 1.15 3.54 10.60
C LEU A 272 1.69 4.80 9.91
N PHE A 273 0.88 5.51 9.13
CA PHE A 273 1.28 6.75 8.47
C PHE A 273 1.51 7.89 9.47
N SER A 274 0.62 8.03 10.45
CA SER A 274 0.82 9.00 11.54
C SER A 274 2.12 8.73 12.29
N LEU A 275 2.37 7.46 12.66
CA LEU A 275 3.57 7.06 13.39
C LEU A 275 4.84 7.23 12.56
N TRP A 276 4.78 6.84 11.29
CA TRP A 276 5.84 7.09 10.32
C TRP A 276 6.17 8.59 10.24
N HIS A 277 5.16 9.45 10.17
CA HIS A 277 5.38 10.89 10.09
C HIS A 277 6.08 11.45 11.33
N VAL A 278 5.66 11.00 12.53
CA VAL A 278 6.28 11.36 13.81
C VAL A 278 7.72 10.87 13.89
N ALA A 279 8.02 9.66 13.41
CA ALA A 279 9.37 9.11 13.42
C ALA A 279 10.28 9.73 12.35
N HIS A 280 9.74 10.04 11.16
CA HIS A 280 10.49 10.57 10.03
C HIS A 280 10.98 12.01 10.26
N LEU A 281 10.13 12.85 10.85
CA LEU A 281 10.39 14.29 10.99
C LEU A 281 11.64 14.63 11.84
N PRO A 282 11.92 13.99 13.00
CA PRO A 282 13.15 14.22 13.76
C PRO A 282 14.43 13.95 12.96
N PHE A 283 14.46 12.86 12.18
CA PHE A 283 15.63 12.56 11.34
C PHE A 283 15.83 13.59 10.23
N VAL A 284 14.76 14.17 9.70
CA VAL A 284 14.86 15.28 8.75
C VAL A 284 15.51 16.50 9.39
N TYR A 285 15.14 16.86 10.62
CA TYR A 285 15.79 17.96 11.34
C TYR A 285 17.26 17.68 11.63
N LEU A 286 17.58 16.47 12.09
CA LEU A 286 18.95 16.07 12.36
C LEU A 286 19.82 16.10 11.10
N LEU A 287 19.26 15.63 9.97
CA LEU A 287 19.89 15.71 8.66
C LEU A 287 20.17 17.16 8.24
N VAL A 288 19.19 18.05 8.35
CA VAL A 288 19.39 19.46 7.98
C VAL A 288 20.48 20.10 8.83
N ILE A 289 20.42 19.93 10.14
CA ILE A 289 21.38 20.53 11.07
C ILE A 289 22.80 20.00 10.77
N SER A 290 22.98 18.68 10.72
CA SER A 290 24.29 18.07 10.44
C SER A 290 24.83 18.42 9.04
N ALA A 291 23.97 18.50 8.02
CA ALA A 291 24.37 18.93 6.69
C ALA A 291 24.85 20.39 6.66
N LEU A 292 24.17 21.31 7.37
CA LEU A 292 24.62 22.70 7.49
C LEU A 292 25.98 22.80 8.17
N PHE A 293 26.17 22.08 9.29
CA PHE A 293 27.46 22.02 9.96
C PHE A 293 28.55 21.38 9.09
N HIS A 294 28.19 20.39 8.26
CA HIS A 294 29.15 19.74 7.36
C HIS A 294 29.65 20.71 6.29
N VAL A 295 28.74 21.41 5.62
CA VAL A 295 29.11 22.43 4.62
C VAL A 295 29.92 23.54 5.26
N PHE A 296 29.50 24.05 6.43
CA PHE A 296 30.24 25.07 7.15
C PHE A 296 31.65 24.62 7.52
N ALA A 297 31.81 23.42 8.09
CA ALA A 297 33.10 22.90 8.50
C ALA A 297 34.08 22.73 7.34
N VAL A 298 33.60 22.34 6.15
CA VAL A 298 34.43 22.16 4.94
C VAL A 298 34.85 23.50 4.30
N HIS A 299 34.10 24.59 4.53
CA HIS A 299 34.43 25.90 3.95
C HIS A 299 35.13 26.84 4.94
N ALA A 300 35.01 26.58 6.24
CA ALA A 300 35.62 27.40 7.29
C ALA A 300 37.04 26.94 7.67
N TYR A 301 37.39 25.68 7.39
CA TYR A 301 38.68 25.05 7.69
C TYR A 301 39.25 24.41 6.43
#